data_AF-A0A3N0Z8U3-F1
#
_entry.id   AF-A0A3N0Z8U3-F1
#
_cell.length_a   1.000
_cell.length_b   1.000
_cell.length_c   1.000
_cell.angle_alpha   90.00
_cell.angle_beta   90.00
_cell.angle_gamma   90.00
#
_symmetry.space_group_name_H-M   'P 1'
#
loop_
_entity.id
_entity.type
_entity.pdbx_description
1 polymer ?
#
loop_
_entity_poly.entity_id
_entity_poly.type
_entity_poly.pdbx_seq_one_letter_code
_entity_poly.pdbx_strand_id
1 'polypeptide(L)'
;MTALNARLDMLDATLVNLLVNQAGIKQKMVETEGALNGTDLRLGEVEKIDRAHRALLPKPSEGQRPRTIIARIHNDRDKDLILRLSWDKFPLEYKGKRIHIFPDYTPEVTARQRAFSSVTKALREAGLK
;
A
#
# COMPACT_ATOMS: atom_id res chain seq x y z
N MET A 1 -34.59 50.28 -8.51
CA MET A 1 -33.12 50.33 -8.66
C MET A 1 -32.40 49.89 -7.38
N THR A 2 -32.76 50.43 -6.21
CA THR A 2 -32.07 50.16 -4.92
C THR A 2 -32.14 48.71 -4.41
N ALA A 3 -33.30 48.05 -4.54
CA ALA A 3 -33.47 46.66 -4.07
C ALA A 3 -32.71 45.63 -4.91
N LEU A 4 -32.52 45.90 -6.21
CA LEU A 4 -31.77 45.02 -7.11
C LEU A 4 -30.26 45.11 -6.80
N ASN A 5 -29.77 46.32 -6.54
CA ASN A 5 -28.37 46.55 -6.15
C ASN A 5 -28.07 45.88 -4.80
N ALA A 6 -28.95 46.02 -3.80
CA ALA A 6 -28.78 45.33 -2.52
C ALA A 6 -28.75 43.80 -2.65
N ARG A 7 -29.53 43.23 -3.58
CA ARG A 7 -29.50 41.79 -3.87
C ARG A 7 -28.21 41.36 -4.59
N LEU A 8 -27.68 42.21 -5.45
CA LEU A 8 -26.39 41.99 -6.11
C LEU A 8 -25.26 42.01 -5.08
N ASP A 9 -25.25 42.99 -4.17
CA ASP A 9 -24.26 43.09 -3.09
C ASP A 9 -24.31 41.86 -2.16
N MET A 10 -25.51 41.34 -1.87
CA MET A 10 -25.68 40.09 -1.10
C MET A 10 -25.18 38.85 -1.85
N LEU A 11 -25.37 38.80 -3.17
CA LEU A 11 -24.86 37.72 -4.02
C LEU A 11 -23.34 37.74 -4.09
N ASP A 12 -22.73 38.92 -4.18
CA ASP A 12 -21.28 39.08 -4.17
C ASP A 12 -20.69 38.65 -2.81
N ALA A 13 -21.34 39.04 -1.70
CA ALA A 13 -20.92 38.62 -0.36
C ALA A 13 -21.03 37.09 -0.17
N THR A 14 -22.09 36.46 -0.68
CA THR A 14 -22.26 34.99 -0.60
C THR A 14 -21.27 34.25 -1.50
N LEU A 15 -20.96 34.79 -2.68
CA LEU A 15 -19.94 34.24 -3.57
C LEU A 15 -18.56 34.28 -2.94
N VAL A 16 -18.19 35.40 -2.30
CA VAL A 16 -16.92 35.54 -1.56
C VAL A 16 -16.84 34.50 -0.44
N ASN A 17 -17.91 34.34 0.36
CA ASN A 17 -17.94 33.34 1.42
C ASN A 17 -17.80 31.90 0.90
N LEU A 18 -18.46 31.58 -0.21
CA LEU A 18 -18.34 30.27 -0.85
C LEU A 18 -16.92 30.01 -1.37
N LEU A 19 -16.27 31.00 -1.97
CA LEU A 19 -14.89 30.87 -2.44
C LEU A 19 -13.91 30.66 -1.27
N VAL A 20 -14.07 31.39 -0.18
CA VAL A 20 -13.26 31.20 1.04
C VAL A 20 -13.47 29.81 1.64
N ASN A 21 -14.73 29.35 1.71
CA ASN A 21 -15.05 28.00 2.18
C ASN A 21 -14.47 26.92 1.27
N GLN A 22 -14.55 27.09 -0.05
CA GLN A 22 -13.93 26.17 -1.01
C GLN A 22 -12.40 26.12 -0.87
N ALA A 23 -11.75 27.27 -0.65
CA ALA A 23 -10.31 27.31 -0.39
C ALA A 23 -9.94 26.56 0.91
N GLY A 24 -10.71 26.77 1.99
CA GLY A 24 -10.51 26.06 3.26
C GLY A 24 -10.77 24.55 3.16
N ILE A 25 -11.77 24.13 2.37
CA ILE A 25 -12.02 22.70 2.10
C ILE A 25 -10.88 22.10 1.29
N LYS A 26 -10.38 22.77 0.25
CA LYS A 26 -9.21 22.33 -0.52
C LYS A 26 -7.98 22.21 0.37
N GLN A 27 -7.75 23.17 1.26
CA GLN A 27 -6.66 23.12 2.24
C GLN A 27 -6.81 21.90 3.16
N LYS A 28 -7.98 21.68 3.75
CA LYS A 28 -8.25 20.50 4.59
C LYS A 28 -8.14 19.19 3.82
N MET A 29 -8.54 19.14 2.55
CA MET A 29 -8.33 17.98 1.69
C MET A 29 -6.84 17.72 1.49
N VAL A 30 -6.04 18.75 1.19
CA VAL A 30 -4.58 18.62 1.08
C VAL A 30 -3.92 18.25 2.40
N GLU A 31 -4.41 18.75 3.54
CA GLU A 31 -3.92 18.38 4.88
C GLU A 31 -4.30 16.95 5.26
N THR A 32 -5.51 16.50 4.93
CA THR A 32 -5.96 15.14 5.20
C THR A 32 -5.35 14.14 4.23
N GLU A 33 -5.30 14.45 2.94
CA GLU A 33 -4.52 13.68 1.94
C GLU A 33 -3.04 13.72 2.28
N GLY A 34 -2.49 14.84 2.75
CA GLY A 34 -1.12 14.96 3.24
C GLY A 34 -0.86 14.22 4.55
N ALA A 35 -1.87 14.05 5.41
CA ALA A 35 -1.78 13.21 6.60
C ALA A 35 -1.93 11.71 6.27
N LEU A 36 -2.72 11.38 5.25
CA LEU A 36 -2.88 10.03 4.70
C LEU A 36 -1.71 9.63 3.79
N ASN A 37 -1.05 10.59 3.12
CA ASN A 37 0.16 10.41 2.33
C ASN A 37 1.42 10.72 3.15
N GLY A 38 1.29 11.33 4.33
CA GLY A 38 2.37 11.53 5.32
C GLY A 38 2.64 10.27 6.15
N THR A 39 1.84 9.22 5.96
CA THR A 39 2.22 7.84 6.32
C THR A 39 3.10 7.19 5.26
N ASP A 40 3.43 7.87 4.17
CA ASP A 40 4.45 7.44 3.23
C ASP A 40 5.83 7.68 3.90
N LEU A 41 6.39 6.59 4.45
CA LEU A 41 7.74 6.46 5.01
C LEU A 41 7.96 6.89 6.48
N ARG A 42 7.08 6.50 7.40
CA ARG A 42 7.60 6.13 8.74
C ARG A 42 8.34 4.78 8.65
N LEU A 43 9.53 4.80 8.05
CA LEU A 43 10.59 3.78 8.23
C LEU A 43 11.12 3.79 9.70
N GLY A 44 10.23 3.89 10.69
CA GLY A 44 10.61 4.18 12.07
C GLY A 44 9.49 4.14 13.12
N GLU A 45 8.21 4.13 12.74
CA GLU A 45 7.16 3.63 13.65
C GLU A 45 6.81 2.23 13.20
N VAL A 46 7.29 1.27 13.99
CA VAL A 46 7.14 -0.17 13.79
C VAL A 46 5.75 -0.48 13.22
N GLU A 47 5.69 -0.88 11.95
CA GLU A 47 4.53 -1.56 11.38
C GLU A 47 4.10 -2.58 12.43
N LYS A 48 2.85 -2.48 12.92
CA LYS A 48 2.40 -3.34 14.01
C LYS A 48 2.45 -4.79 13.51
N ILE A 49 3.46 -5.52 13.94
CA ILE A 49 3.62 -6.94 13.67
C ILE A 49 3.06 -7.64 14.89
N ASP A 50 1.94 -8.35 14.71
CA ASP A 50 1.36 -9.16 15.78
C ASP A 50 2.31 -10.28 16.18
N ARG A 51 2.97 -10.88 15.20
CA ARG A 51 3.86 -12.03 15.41
C ARG A 51 4.88 -12.15 14.29
N ALA A 52 6.14 -12.36 14.63
CA ALA A 52 7.17 -12.78 13.68
C ALA A 52 7.93 -14.00 14.24
N HIS A 53 8.08 -15.03 13.43
CA HIS A 53 8.81 -16.23 13.81
C HIS A 53 9.46 -16.90 12.60
N ARG A 54 10.34 -17.87 12.85
CA ARG A 54 10.92 -18.71 11.80
C ARG A 54 10.04 -19.92 11.58
N ALA A 55 9.97 -20.39 10.34
CA ALA A 55 9.29 -21.62 9.99
C ALA A 55 9.75 -22.79 10.89
N LEU A 56 8.82 -23.67 11.24
CA LEU A 56 9.04 -24.83 12.11
C LEU A 56 9.76 -25.97 11.38
N LEU A 57 10.86 -25.65 10.72
CA LEU A 57 11.75 -26.62 10.09
C LEU A 57 13.00 -26.85 10.97
N PRO A 58 13.65 -28.02 10.83
CA PRO A 58 14.95 -28.28 11.43
C PRO A 58 15.94 -27.12 11.15
N LYS A 59 16.85 -26.89 12.09
CA LYS A 59 17.86 -25.84 11.92
C LYS A 59 18.72 -26.21 10.70
N PRO A 60 18.84 -25.32 9.69
CA PRO A 60 19.65 -25.58 8.52
C PRO A 60 21.13 -25.71 8.92
N SER A 61 21.86 -26.58 8.23
CA SER A 61 23.31 -26.71 8.35
C SER A 61 24.01 -25.47 7.80
N GLU A 62 25.30 -25.29 8.14
CA GLU A 62 26.10 -24.20 7.57
C GLU A 62 26.11 -24.26 6.04
N GLY A 63 25.86 -23.12 5.39
CA GLY A 63 25.74 -23.01 3.94
C GLY A 63 24.35 -23.33 3.36
N GLN A 64 23.44 -23.93 4.12
CA GLN A 64 22.07 -24.16 3.64
C GLN A 64 21.21 -22.89 3.69
N ARG A 65 20.13 -22.87 2.91
CA ARG A 65 19.21 -21.74 2.84
C ARG A 65 18.62 -21.43 4.22
N PRO A 66 18.64 -20.15 4.67
CA PRO A 66 18.01 -19.76 5.93
C PRO A 66 16.52 -20.09 5.97
N ARG A 67 15.98 -20.38 7.17
CA ARG A 67 14.54 -20.60 7.37
C ARG A 67 13.77 -19.32 7.05
N THR A 68 12.66 -19.50 6.32
CA THR A 68 11.68 -18.46 6.03
C THR A 68 11.19 -17.81 7.32
N ILE A 69 11.00 -16.49 7.27
CA ILE A 69 10.33 -15.71 8.32
C ILE A 69 8.85 -15.68 7.98
N ILE A 70 8.01 -16.03 8.94
CA ILE A 70 6.57 -15.88 8.85
C ILE A 70 6.21 -14.72 9.77
N ALA A 71 5.70 -13.65 9.18
CA ALA A 71 5.26 -12.44 9.87
C ALA A 71 3.76 -12.24 9.67
N ARG A 72 3.03 -12.08 10.77
CA ARG A 72 1.64 -11.65 10.79
C ARG A 72 1.61 -10.14 10.98
N ILE A 73 1.24 -9.44 9.93
CA ILE A 73 1.02 -7.99 9.95
C ILE A 73 -0.36 -7.72 10.52
N HIS A 74 -0.46 -6.76 11.44
CA HIS A 74 -1.71 -6.42 12.13
C HIS A 74 -2.76 -5.82 11.19
N ASN A 75 -2.32 -4.97 10.28
CA ASN A 75 -3.18 -4.23 9.35
C ASN A 75 -3.06 -4.82 7.93
N ASP A 76 -4.20 -5.19 7.35
CA ASP A 76 -4.25 -5.75 6.01
C ASP A 76 -3.79 -4.76 4.93
N ARG A 77 -4.01 -3.45 5.13
CA ARG A 77 -3.54 -2.42 4.18
C ARG A 77 -2.02 -2.39 4.08
N ASP A 78 -1.35 -2.51 5.22
CA ASP A 78 0.11 -2.47 5.30
C ASP A 78 0.70 -3.75 4.71
N LYS A 79 0.09 -4.90 4.95
CA LYS A 79 0.45 -6.17 4.30
C LYS A 79 0.41 -6.06 2.77
N ASP A 80 -0.68 -5.51 2.22
CA ASP A 80 -0.84 -5.37 0.78
C ASP A 80 0.14 -4.34 0.20
N LEU A 81 0.40 -3.25 0.92
CA LEU A 81 1.40 -2.25 0.56
C LEU A 81 2.81 -2.85 0.52
N ILE A 82 3.21 -3.60 1.55
CA ILE A 82 4.50 -4.30 1.60
C ILE A 82 4.64 -5.24 0.41
N LEU A 83 3.60 -6.03 0.09
CA LEU A 83 3.64 -6.95 -1.04
C LEU A 83 3.78 -6.22 -2.38
N ARG A 84 3.02 -5.14 -2.60
CA ARG A 84 3.15 -4.31 -3.81
C ARG A 84 4.54 -3.71 -3.95
N LEU A 85 5.02 -3.03 -2.90
CA LEU A 85 6.36 -2.44 -2.87
C LEU A 85 7.46 -3.49 -3.08
N SER A 86 7.25 -4.72 -2.60
CA SER A 86 8.21 -5.80 -2.78
C SER A 86 8.36 -6.25 -4.23
N TRP A 87 7.28 -6.17 -5.03
CA TRP A 87 7.30 -6.47 -6.46
C TRP A 87 7.82 -5.29 -7.26
N ASP A 88 7.39 -4.07 -6.94
CA ASP A 88 7.79 -2.87 -7.66
C ASP A 88 9.28 -2.56 -7.51
N LYS A 89 9.82 -2.78 -6.30
CA LYS A 89 11.24 -2.55 -5.98
C LYS A 89 12.11 -3.80 -6.17
N PHE A 90 11.58 -4.85 -6.79
CA PHE A 90 12.36 -6.06 -7.02
C PHE A 90 13.50 -5.78 -8.03
N PRO A 91 14.74 -6.25 -7.78
CA PRO A 91 15.17 -7.14 -6.71
C PRO A 91 15.42 -6.45 -5.36
N LEU A 92 14.93 -7.06 -4.27
CA LEU A 92 15.17 -6.59 -2.90
C LEU A 92 16.47 -7.17 -2.34
N GLU A 93 17.24 -6.35 -1.64
CA GLU A 93 18.49 -6.76 -0.98
C GLU A 93 18.53 -6.38 0.50
N TYR A 94 19.07 -7.28 1.31
CA TYR A 94 19.35 -7.06 2.73
C TYR A 94 20.75 -7.55 3.05
N LYS A 95 21.63 -6.65 3.52
CA LYS A 95 23.04 -6.93 3.83
C LYS A 95 23.78 -7.62 2.66
N GLY A 96 23.55 -7.12 1.44
CA GLY A 96 24.15 -7.66 0.21
C GLY A 96 23.61 -9.04 -0.20
N LYS A 97 22.52 -9.52 0.41
CA LYS A 97 21.85 -10.77 0.03
C LYS A 97 20.47 -10.47 -0.51
N ARG A 98 20.12 -11.09 -1.63
CA ARG A 98 18.77 -11.00 -2.20
C ARG A 98 17.75 -11.62 -1.26
N ILE A 99 16.66 -10.89 -1.03
CA ILE A 99 15.52 -11.36 -0.26
C ILE A 99 14.27 -11.36 -1.12
N HIS A 100 13.33 -12.23 -0.76
CA HIS A 100 12.04 -12.29 -1.42
C HIS A 100 10.95 -12.26 -0.37
N ILE A 101 9.90 -11.50 -0.65
CA ILE A 101 8.70 -11.41 0.18
C ILE A 101 7.55 -11.96 -0.65
N PHE A 102 6.78 -12.88 -0.06
CA PHE A 102 5.66 -13.54 -0.72
C PHE A 102 4.49 -13.65 0.26
N PRO A 103 3.24 -13.67 -0.24
CA PRO A 103 2.08 -13.98 0.58
C PRO A 103 2.13 -15.43 1.10
N ASP A 104 1.65 -15.64 2.33
CA ASP A 104 1.52 -16.96 2.94
C ASP A 104 0.11 -17.52 2.65
N TYR A 105 0.02 -18.35 1.61
CA TYR A 105 -1.25 -18.99 1.20
C TYR A 105 -1.36 -20.41 1.74
N THR A 106 -2.60 -20.85 1.94
CA THR A 106 -2.86 -22.26 2.25
C THR A 106 -2.37 -23.17 1.12
N PRO A 107 -2.06 -24.45 1.41
CA PRO A 107 -1.61 -25.40 0.40
C PRO A 107 -2.59 -25.54 -0.77
N GLU A 108 -3.90 -25.49 -0.48
CA GLU A 108 -4.96 -25.57 -1.47
C GLU A 108 -4.94 -24.39 -2.45
N VAL A 109 -4.82 -23.16 -1.92
CA VAL A 109 -4.73 -21.94 -2.76
C VAL A 109 -3.45 -21.96 -3.59
N THR A 110 -2.35 -22.40 -2.99
CA THR A 110 -1.06 -22.54 -3.69
C THR A 110 -1.17 -23.57 -4.83
N ALA A 111 -1.84 -24.70 -4.60
CA ALA A 111 -2.05 -25.72 -5.62
C ALA A 111 -2.91 -25.17 -6.78
N ARG A 112 -3.98 -24.43 -6.47
CA ARG A 112 -4.80 -23.76 -7.50
C ARG A 112 -3.97 -22.76 -8.30
N GLN A 113 -3.21 -21.88 -7.66
CA GLN A 113 -2.34 -20.92 -8.35
C GLN A 113 -1.30 -21.61 -9.25
N ARG A 114 -0.72 -22.74 -8.80
CA ARG A 114 0.20 -23.55 -9.62
C ARG A 114 -0.49 -24.13 -10.86
N ALA A 115 -1.73 -24.59 -10.74
CA ALA A 115 -2.49 -25.09 -11.88
C ALA A 115 -2.70 -24.02 -12.96
N PHE A 116 -2.90 -22.76 -12.57
CA PHE A 116 -3.06 -21.64 -13.51
C PHE A 116 -1.74 -21.14 -14.12
N SER A 117 -0.59 -21.53 -13.58
CA SER A 117 0.72 -20.98 -13.98
C SER A 117 1.05 -21.19 -15.46
N SER A 118 0.63 -22.31 -16.06
CA SER A 118 0.81 -22.59 -17.48
C SER A 118 0.03 -21.62 -18.36
N VAL A 119 -1.23 -21.34 -17.99
CA VAL A 119 -2.10 -20.39 -18.69
C VAL A 119 -1.56 -18.98 -18.53
N THR A 120 -1.16 -18.58 -17.32
CA THR A 120 -0.59 -17.25 -17.08
C THR A 120 0.71 -17.05 -17.87
N LYS A 121 1.53 -18.10 -18.01
CA LYS A 121 2.74 -18.05 -18.82
C LYS A 121 2.42 -17.83 -20.31
N ALA A 122 1.48 -18.59 -20.87
CA ALA A 122 1.07 -18.45 -22.26
C ALA A 122 0.48 -17.06 -22.55
N LEU A 123 -0.33 -16.51 -21.63
CA LEU A 123 -0.87 -15.15 -21.77
C LEU A 123 0.23 -14.08 -21.75
N ARG A 124 1.22 -14.22 -20.86
CA ARG A 124 2.37 -13.31 -20.82
C ARG A 124 3.21 -13.36 -22.09
N GLU A 125 3.42 -14.56 -22.64
CA GLU A 125 4.12 -14.75 -23.93
C GLU A 125 3.33 -14.12 -25.09
N ALA A 126 2.00 -14.12 -25.02
CA ALA A 126 1.11 -13.42 -25.94
C ALA A 126 1.03 -11.89 -25.70
N GLY A 127 1.78 -11.35 -24.74
CA GLY A 127 1.81 -9.90 -24.44
C GLY A 127 0.62 -9.40 -23.63
N LEU A 128 -0.23 -10.30 -23.12
CA LEU A 128 -1.38 -9.97 -22.28
C LEU A 128 -0.92 -9.94 -20.80
N LYS A 129 -1.21 -8.83 -20.11
CA LYS A 129 -0.93 -8.63 -18.68
C LYS A 129 -2.13 -9.01 -17.81
#